data_AF-A0A7K2MRK0-F1
#
_entry.id   AF-A0A7K2MRK0-F1
#
_cell.length_a   1.000
_cell.length_b   1.000
_cell.length_c   1.000
_cell.angle_alpha   90.00
_cell.angle_beta   90.00
_cell.angle_gamma   90.00
#
_symmetry.space_group_name_H-M   'P 1'
#
loop_
_entity.id
_entity.type
_entity.pdbx_description
1 polymer ?
#
loop_
_entity_poly.entity_id
_entity_poly.type
_entity_poly.pdbx_seq_one_letter_code
_entity_poly.pdbx_strand_id
1 'polypeptide(L)'
;MSEILLPLHTIADPPQRREGRDRLEILTALLGGPHVDPFFREALIEVPAEHPVFGWLCRVKDCYHSRSNSRDLCHPHKAEWERGRQADPELTRRDFLRDATPAKFYGRLGEPPVCRICPMRPARHHGLELCLAHLGRWKKVCATKPSLAFEDWLGTQTEPFHGYGDCRVASCQSLASSPLGLCWVHETRYAAEGRPGQ
;
A
#
# COMPACT_ATOMS: atom_id res chain seq x y z
N MET A 1 -33.11 -40.74 -7.03
CA MET A 1 -32.88 -39.39 -6.47
C MET A 1 -32.25 -39.58 -5.11
N SER A 2 -30.91 -39.60 -5.04
CA SER A 2 -30.21 -39.74 -3.76
C SER A 2 -29.73 -38.36 -3.32
N GLU A 3 -30.31 -37.86 -2.24
CA GLU A 3 -29.78 -36.73 -1.49
C GLU A 3 -28.42 -37.12 -0.91
N ILE A 4 -27.38 -36.42 -1.32
CA ILE A 4 -26.07 -36.50 -0.68
C ILE A 4 -26.04 -35.39 0.38
N LEU A 5 -26.35 -35.77 1.62
CA LEU A 5 -26.10 -34.94 2.78
C LEU A 5 -24.59 -34.91 3.05
N LEU A 6 -23.96 -33.75 2.82
CA LEU A 6 -22.58 -33.50 3.21
C LEU A 6 -22.48 -33.48 4.75
N PRO A 7 -21.54 -34.22 5.36
CA PRO A 7 -21.34 -34.12 6.79
C PRO A 7 -20.75 -32.75 7.12
N LEU A 8 -21.51 -31.93 7.88
CA LEU A 8 -20.97 -30.75 8.54
C LEU A 8 -19.91 -31.22 9.53
N HIS A 9 -18.64 -30.99 9.21
CA HIS A 9 -17.55 -31.14 10.17
C HIS A 9 -17.84 -30.24 11.38
N THR A 10 -18.25 -30.85 12.49
CA THR A 10 -18.34 -30.21 13.78
C THR A 10 -16.92 -29.93 14.23
N ILE A 11 -16.48 -28.67 14.10
CA ILE A 11 -15.25 -28.19 14.71
C ILE A 11 -15.51 -28.12 16.21
N ALA A 12 -15.31 -29.24 16.90
CA ALA A 12 -15.06 -29.20 18.33
C ALA A 12 -13.70 -28.53 18.52
N ASP A 13 -13.72 -27.39 19.20
CA ASP A 13 -12.53 -26.60 19.51
C ASP A 13 -11.76 -27.28 20.66
N PRO A 14 -10.45 -27.53 20.54
CA PRO A 14 -9.56 -27.46 21.68
C PRO A 14 -8.57 -26.30 21.53
N PRO A 15 -8.24 -25.61 22.64
CA PRO A 15 -7.40 -24.41 22.63
C PRO A 15 -5.93 -24.82 22.54
N GLN A 16 -5.46 -25.21 21.35
CA GLN A 16 -4.04 -25.47 21.11
C GLN A 16 -3.58 -24.88 19.78
N ARG A 17 -2.92 -23.71 19.92
CA ARG A 17 -1.79 -23.20 19.13
C ARG A 17 -1.90 -23.36 17.61
N ARG A 18 -2.24 -22.26 16.94
CA ARG A 18 -1.97 -22.01 15.51
C ARG A 18 -0.48 -21.86 15.16
N GLU A 19 0.40 -22.41 15.99
CA GLU A 19 1.86 -22.34 15.85
C GLU A 19 2.37 -23.77 15.67
N GLY A 20 2.71 -24.17 14.44
CA GLY A 20 3.57 -25.34 14.22
C GLY A 20 3.09 -26.42 13.25
N ARG A 21 1.96 -26.29 12.57
CA ARG A 21 1.71 -27.14 11.38
C ARG A 21 1.96 -26.33 10.13
N ASP A 22 3.00 -26.72 9.41
CA ASP A 22 3.20 -26.36 8.02
C ASP A 22 1.91 -26.68 7.27
N ARG A 23 1.08 -25.66 7.03
CA ARG A 23 -0.24 -25.82 6.39
C ARG A 23 -0.09 -26.10 4.90
N LEU A 24 1.14 -26.19 4.40
CA LEU A 24 1.43 -26.55 3.04
C LEU A 24 0.87 -27.94 2.71
N GLU A 25 0.98 -28.94 3.60
CA GLU A 25 0.42 -30.28 3.35
C GLU A 25 -1.11 -30.26 3.17
N ILE A 26 -1.82 -29.49 4.00
CA ILE A 26 -3.27 -29.35 3.92
C ILE A 26 -3.66 -28.58 2.65
N LEU A 27 -2.94 -27.51 2.33
CA LEU A 27 -3.17 -26.72 1.13
C LEU A 27 -2.91 -27.55 -0.14
N THR A 28 -1.83 -28.32 -0.16
CA THR A 28 -1.47 -29.24 -1.25
C THR A 28 -2.54 -30.33 -1.41
N ALA A 29 -3.02 -30.93 -0.32
CA ALA A 29 -4.09 -31.92 -0.36
C ALA A 29 -5.42 -31.33 -0.88
N LEU A 30 -5.75 -30.09 -0.50
CA LEU A 30 -6.93 -29.38 -1.01
C LEU A 30 -6.80 -29.04 -2.50
N LEU A 31 -5.63 -28.55 -2.94
CA LEU A 31 -5.33 -28.24 -4.34
C LEU A 31 -5.32 -29.48 -5.24
N GLY A 32 -4.94 -30.65 -4.71
CA GLY A 32 -4.99 -31.93 -5.41
C GLY A 32 -6.34 -32.66 -5.34
N GLY A 33 -7.34 -32.09 -4.65
CA GLY A 33 -8.65 -32.71 -4.45
C GLY A 33 -9.50 -32.71 -5.73
N PRO A 34 -10.47 -33.64 -5.86
CA PRO A 34 -11.30 -33.80 -7.07
C PRO A 34 -12.24 -32.62 -7.35
N HIS A 35 -12.36 -31.67 -6.42
CA HIS A 35 -13.17 -30.47 -6.54
C HIS A 35 -12.38 -29.24 -7.01
N VAL A 36 -11.05 -29.36 -7.13
CA VAL A 36 -10.20 -28.31 -7.69
C VAL A 36 -9.93 -28.67 -9.14
N ASP A 37 -10.45 -27.85 -10.04
CA ASP A 37 -10.27 -28.03 -11.47
C ASP A 37 -8.77 -28.11 -11.82
N PRO A 38 -8.32 -29.12 -12.59
CA PRO A 38 -6.98 -29.19 -13.15
C PRO A 38 -6.50 -27.92 -13.88
N PHE A 39 -7.39 -27.01 -14.25
CA PHE A 39 -7.04 -25.70 -14.79
C PHE A 39 -6.40 -24.75 -13.76
N PHE A 40 -6.60 -24.99 -12.46
CA PHE A 40 -5.91 -24.28 -11.37
C PHE A 40 -4.47 -24.77 -11.13
N ARG A 41 -3.90 -25.56 -12.06
CA ARG A 41 -2.54 -26.10 -12.00
C ARG A 41 -1.47 -25.02 -12.16
N GLU A 42 -0.49 -25.09 -11.25
CA GLU A 42 0.95 -24.71 -11.30
C GLU A 42 1.40 -23.37 -11.90
N ALA A 43 0.81 -22.89 -12.99
CA ALA A 43 1.13 -21.62 -13.61
C ALA A 43 0.28 -20.50 -13.02
N LEU A 44 0.92 -19.41 -12.60
CA LEU A 44 0.23 -18.17 -12.27
C LEU A 44 -0.57 -17.71 -13.49
N ILE A 45 -1.85 -17.36 -13.29
CA ILE A 45 -2.64 -16.72 -14.34
C ILE A 45 -2.01 -15.36 -14.63
N GLU A 46 -1.29 -15.26 -15.75
CA GLU A 46 -0.79 -13.98 -16.24
C GLU A 46 -1.94 -13.22 -16.88
N VAL A 47 -2.49 -12.26 -16.14
CA VAL A 47 -3.47 -11.31 -16.67
C VAL A 47 -2.72 -10.14 -17.31
N PRO A 48 -2.83 -9.95 -18.63
CA PRO A 48 -2.23 -8.79 -19.29
C PRO A 48 -2.69 -7.49 -18.64
N ALA A 49 -1.79 -6.52 -18.54
CA ALA A 49 -2.06 -5.24 -17.89
C ALA A 49 -3.29 -4.51 -18.48
N GLU A 50 -3.50 -4.69 -19.78
CA GLU A 50 -4.55 -4.10 -20.61
C GLU A 50 -5.83 -4.98 -20.71
N HIS A 51 -5.90 -6.11 -20.00
CA HIS A 51 -6.97 -7.10 -20.20
C HIS A 51 -8.38 -6.45 -20.12
N PRO A 52 -9.31 -6.72 -21.06
CA PRO A 52 -10.57 -5.97 -21.17
C PRO A 52 -11.44 -6.07 -19.90
N VAL A 53 -11.43 -7.23 -19.25
CA VAL A 53 -12.15 -7.48 -17.99
C VAL A 53 -11.23 -7.25 -16.77
N PHE A 54 -10.16 -8.03 -16.64
CA PHE A 54 -9.25 -8.05 -15.50
C PHE A 54 -8.03 -7.12 -15.61
N GLY A 55 -8.02 -6.17 -16.52
CA GLY A 55 -6.93 -5.21 -16.66
C GLY A 55 -6.62 -4.56 -15.32
N TRP A 56 -5.37 -4.19 -15.14
CA TRP A 56 -4.94 -3.55 -13.92
C TRP A 56 -4.17 -2.28 -14.20
N LEU A 57 -3.74 -2.01 -15.44
CA LEU A 57 -3.00 -0.80 -15.80
C LEU A 57 -3.89 0.43 -15.88
N CYS A 58 -3.34 1.58 -15.52
CA CYS A 58 -3.91 2.88 -15.86
C CYS A 58 -3.87 3.10 -17.38
N ARG A 59 -4.93 3.65 -17.98
CA ARG A 59 -4.98 3.94 -19.42
C ARG A 59 -4.16 5.14 -19.88
N VAL A 60 -3.61 5.94 -18.97
CA VAL A 60 -2.67 7.01 -19.36
C VAL A 60 -1.41 6.34 -19.89
N LYS A 61 -0.98 6.77 -21.08
CA LYS A 61 0.21 6.24 -21.74
C LYS A 61 1.42 6.26 -20.80
N ASP A 62 2.19 5.17 -20.79
CA ASP A 62 3.39 4.98 -19.96
C ASP A 62 3.15 5.08 -18.44
N CYS A 63 1.91 4.96 -17.97
CA CYS A 63 1.56 4.95 -16.54
C CYS A 63 1.47 3.52 -16.00
N TYR A 64 2.45 3.12 -15.19
CA TYR A 64 2.52 1.77 -14.61
C TYR A 64 1.73 1.59 -13.30
N HIS A 65 0.89 2.54 -12.93
CA HIS A 65 0.07 2.43 -11.72
C HIS A 65 -1.15 1.53 -11.93
N SER A 66 -1.52 0.81 -10.88
CA SER A 66 -2.75 0.04 -10.89
C SER A 66 -3.99 0.95 -10.95
N ARG A 67 -4.95 0.61 -11.80
CA ARG A 67 -6.23 1.30 -11.91
C ARG A 67 -7.06 1.07 -10.64
N SER A 68 -7.83 2.07 -10.22
CA SER A 68 -8.74 1.94 -9.08
C SER A 68 -9.95 1.07 -9.46
N ASN A 69 -10.46 0.27 -8.52
CA ASN A 69 -11.36 -0.91 -8.65
C ASN A 69 -12.64 -0.80 -9.52
N SER A 70 -12.84 0.24 -10.32
CA SER A 70 -13.94 0.35 -11.30
C SER A 70 -13.70 1.40 -12.40
N ARG A 71 -12.51 2.01 -12.45
CA ARG A 71 -12.22 3.10 -13.39
C ARG A 71 -10.93 2.78 -14.11
N ASP A 72 -10.86 3.11 -15.38
CA ASP A 72 -9.71 2.94 -16.27
C ASP A 72 -8.48 3.80 -15.89
N LEU A 73 -8.51 4.46 -14.72
CA LEU A 73 -7.42 5.29 -14.19
C LEU A 73 -6.96 4.87 -12.80
N CYS A 74 -5.67 5.08 -12.54
CA CYS A 74 -5.11 5.06 -11.20
C CYS A 74 -5.61 6.23 -10.34
N HIS A 75 -5.36 6.16 -9.03
CA HIS A 75 -5.82 7.19 -8.09
C HIS A 75 -5.29 8.60 -8.41
N PRO A 76 -3.99 8.82 -8.74
CA PRO A 76 -3.49 10.13 -9.17
C PRO A 76 -4.24 10.70 -10.38
N HIS A 77 -4.35 9.92 -11.46
CA HIS A 77 -5.01 10.38 -12.70
C HIS A 77 -6.51 10.56 -12.55
N LYS A 78 -7.17 9.76 -11.71
CA LYS A 78 -8.56 9.99 -11.34
C LYS A 78 -8.74 11.37 -10.70
N ALA A 79 -7.84 11.74 -9.78
CA ALA A 79 -7.90 13.04 -9.12
C ALA A 79 -7.56 14.20 -10.07
N GLU A 80 -6.61 14.01 -11.00
CA GLU A 80 -6.31 15.00 -12.04
C GLU A 80 -7.48 15.20 -12.99
N TRP A 81 -8.11 14.12 -13.44
CA TRP A 81 -9.32 14.15 -14.26
C TRP A 81 -10.46 14.90 -13.56
N GLU A 82 -10.74 14.58 -12.31
CA GLU A 82 -11.81 15.22 -11.54
C GLU A 82 -11.56 16.73 -11.38
N ARG A 83 -10.31 17.14 -11.10
CA ARG A 83 -9.94 18.57 -11.05
C ARG A 83 -10.04 19.25 -12.42
N GLY A 84 -9.57 18.60 -13.47
CA GLY A 84 -9.64 19.12 -14.84
C GLY A 84 -11.08 19.35 -15.28
N ARG A 85 -11.97 18.40 -15.03
CA ARG A 85 -13.41 18.52 -15.32
C ARG A 85 -14.13 19.59 -14.50
N GLN A 86 -13.66 19.86 -13.28
CA GLN A 86 -14.19 20.96 -12.47
C GLN A 86 -13.77 22.33 -13.00
N ALA A 87 -12.54 22.45 -13.51
CA ALA A 87 -12.03 23.69 -14.09
C ALA A 87 -12.54 23.93 -15.52
N ASP A 88 -12.68 22.86 -16.31
CA ASP A 88 -13.17 22.88 -17.68
C ASP A 88 -14.22 21.78 -17.88
N PRO A 89 -15.52 22.12 -17.85
CA PRO A 89 -16.61 21.19 -18.12
C PRO A 89 -16.62 20.59 -19.53
N GLU A 90 -15.92 21.20 -20.50
CA GLU A 90 -15.82 20.71 -21.87
C GLU A 90 -14.67 19.71 -22.05
N LEU A 91 -13.77 19.60 -21.07
CA LEU A 91 -12.65 18.65 -21.11
C LEU A 91 -13.16 17.22 -21.32
N THR A 92 -12.83 16.63 -22.47
CA THR A 92 -13.25 15.28 -22.79
C THR A 92 -12.29 14.25 -22.22
N ARG A 93 -12.78 13.02 -22.03
CA ARG A 93 -11.96 11.89 -21.55
C ARG A 93 -10.79 11.60 -22.49
N ARG A 94 -11.01 11.75 -23.80
CA ARG A 94 -10.01 11.54 -24.84
C ARG A 94 -8.90 12.58 -24.76
N ASP A 95 -9.26 13.85 -24.60
CA ASP A 95 -8.28 14.94 -24.50
C ASP A 95 -7.43 14.78 -23.25
N PHE A 96 -8.04 14.43 -22.11
CA PHE A 96 -7.30 14.11 -20.90
C PHE A 96 -6.30 12.96 -21.11
N LEU A 97 -6.72 11.84 -21.70
CA LEU A 97 -5.82 10.69 -21.92
C LEU A 97 -4.68 10.99 -22.91
N ARG A 98 -4.91 11.89 -23.87
CA ARG A 98 -3.89 12.35 -24.83
C ARG A 98 -2.82 13.20 -24.14
N ASP A 99 -3.23 14.09 -23.24
CA ASP A 99 -2.37 15.14 -22.69
C ASP A 99 -1.80 14.79 -21.30
N ALA A 100 -2.37 13.79 -20.61
CA ALA A 100 -1.91 13.36 -19.29
C ALA A 100 -0.50 12.76 -19.34
N THR A 101 0.34 13.17 -18.40
CA THR A 101 1.69 12.61 -18.22
C THR A 101 1.68 11.44 -17.24
N PRO A 102 2.63 10.50 -17.33
CA PRO A 102 2.73 9.38 -16.39
C PRO A 102 2.81 9.85 -14.94
N ALA A 103 1.98 9.27 -14.07
CA ALA A 103 2.03 9.58 -12.65
C ALA A 103 3.34 9.02 -12.06
N LYS A 104 4.03 9.84 -11.25
CA LYS A 104 5.23 9.39 -10.54
C LYS A 104 4.91 8.14 -9.72
N PHE A 105 5.63 7.06 -9.99
CA PHE A 105 5.51 5.83 -9.23
C PHE A 105 6.27 5.99 -7.92
N TYR A 106 5.55 6.24 -6.83
CA TYR A 106 6.09 6.04 -5.50
C TYR A 106 5.88 4.56 -5.19
N GLY A 107 6.93 3.75 -5.33
CA GLY A 107 6.87 2.32 -5.02
C GLY A 107 6.35 2.10 -3.61
N ARG A 108 5.06 1.80 -3.47
CA ARG A 108 4.42 1.41 -2.20
C ARG A 108 4.64 -0.06 -1.84
N LEU A 109 5.37 -0.79 -2.70
CA LEU A 109 5.72 -2.20 -2.50
C LEU A 109 7.11 -2.39 -1.86
N GLY A 110 7.86 -1.31 -1.64
CA GLY A 110 9.14 -1.33 -0.93
C GLY A 110 9.02 -0.78 0.49
N GLU A 111 10.04 -1.06 1.31
CA GLU A 111 10.30 -0.33 2.55
C GLU A 111 10.23 1.17 2.25
N PRO A 112 9.48 1.98 3.02
CA PRO A 112 9.40 3.41 2.80
C PRO A 112 10.81 4.00 2.69
N PRO A 113 11.05 4.95 1.75
CA PRO A 113 12.35 5.57 1.64
C PRO A 113 12.75 6.17 3.00
N VAL A 114 14.03 6.23 3.31
CA VAL A 114 14.47 6.85 4.56
C VAL A 114 14.28 8.37 4.49
N CYS A 115 14.22 9.02 5.64
CA CYS A 115 14.17 10.47 5.67
C CYS A 115 15.47 11.07 5.13
N ARG A 116 15.36 12.11 4.28
CA ARG A 116 16.53 12.86 3.74
C ARG A 116 17.48 13.39 4.81
N ILE A 117 16.98 13.60 6.03
CA ILE A 117 17.77 14.10 7.18
C ILE A 117 18.06 12.99 8.18
N CYS A 118 17.21 11.97 8.30
CA CYS A 118 17.34 10.89 9.30
C CYS A 118 17.46 9.52 8.61
N PRO A 119 18.68 9.01 8.38
CA PRO A 119 18.87 7.72 7.71
C PRO A 119 18.22 6.54 8.43
N MET A 120 18.16 6.59 9.77
CA MET A 120 17.58 5.53 10.61
C MET A 120 16.08 5.72 10.88
N ARG A 121 15.39 6.56 10.11
CA ARG A 121 13.94 6.77 10.25
C ARG A 121 13.24 6.65 8.90
N PRO A 122 12.19 5.83 8.80
CA PRO A 122 11.41 5.73 7.57
C PRO A 122 10.69 7.05 7.30
N ALA A 123 10.60 7.43 6.02
CA ALA A 123 9.81 8.56 5.59
C ALA A 123 8.32 8.24 5.76
N ARG A 124 7.59 9.17 6.37
CA ARG A 124 6.14 9.11 6.47
C ARG A 124 5.47 9.78 5.27
N HIS A 125 6.15 10.74 4.63
CA HIS A 125 5.68 11.37 3.40
C HIS A 125 6.60 10.98 2.24
N HIS A 126 6.15 10.04 1.40
CA HIS A 126 7.00 9.46 0.34
C HIS A 126 7.45 10.49 -0.70
N GLY A 127 6.63 11.51 -1.00
CA GLY A 127 7.00 12.53 -2.01
C GLY A 127 8.00 13.58 -1.53
N LEU A 128 8.16 13.75 -0.21
CA LEU A 128 9.12 14.70 0.39
C LEU A 128 10.25 13.97 1.11
N GLU A 129 10.12 12.64 1.27
CA GLU A 129 11.08 11.78 1.95
C GLU A 129 11.43 12.31 3.36
N LEU A 130 10.39 12.65 4.13
CA LEU A 130 10.53 13.14 5.50
C LEU A 130 9.96 12.16 6.51
N CYS A 131 10.68 11.92 7.61
CA CYS A 131 10.14 11.23 8.79
C CYS A 131 9.03 12.07 9.43
N LEU A 132 8.25 11.47 10.34
CA LEU A 132 7.14 12.15 11.02
C LEU A 132 7.56 13.48 11.67
N ALA A 133 8.71 13.51 12.36
CA ALA A 133 9.19 14.70 13.05
C ALA A 133 9.50 15.84 12.07
N HIS A 134 10.25 15.54 10.99
CA HIS A 134 10.61 16.53 9.97
C HIS A 134 9.40 16.98 9.14
N LEU A 135 8.46 16.08 8.86
CA LEU A 135 7.19 16.45 8.23
C LEU A 135 6.40 17.43 9.11
N GLY A 136 6.37 17.22 10.43
CA GLY A 136 5.75 18.15 11.38
C GLY A 136 6.44 19.52 11.40
N ARG A 137 7.77 19.55 11.42
CA ARG A 137 8.57 20.79 11.33
C ARG A 137 8.28 21.54 10.03
N TRP A 138 8.29 20.84 8.89
CA TRP A 138 7.99 21.44 7.57
C TRP A 138 6.60 22.05 7.55
N LYS A 139 5.56 21.29 7.96
CA LYS A 139 4.18 21.80 8.03
C LYS A 139 4.05 23.06 8.89
N LYS A 140 4.73 23.09 10.04
CA LYS A 140 4.75 24.28 10.92
C LYS A 140 5.38 25.48 10.22
N VAL A 141 6.49 25.27 9.52
CA VAL A 141 7.17 26.34 8.78
C VAL A 141 6.30 26.83 7.64
N CYS A 142 5.70 25.95 6.82
CA CYS A 142 4.78 26.35 5.75
C CYS A 142 3.61 27.20 6.25
N ALA A 143 3.08 26.88 7.44
CA ALA A 143 1.99 27.66 8.05
C ALA A 143 2.45 29.08 8.43
N THR A 144 3.71 29.26 8.83
CA THR A 144 4.27 30.56 9.23
C THR A 144 4.93 31.35 8.09
N LYS A 145 5.46 30.65 7.09
CA LYS A 145 6.24 31.19 5.96
C LYS A 145 5.89 30.42 4.69
N PRO A 146 4.72 30.69 4.07
CA PRO A 146 4.25 29.94 2.92
C PRO A 146 5.14 30.06 1.68
N SER A 147 5.92 31.14 1.58
CA SER A 147 6.84 31.42 0.46
C SER A 147 8.21 30.76 0.60
N LEU A 148 8.52 30.11 1.73
CA LEU A 148 9.81 29.45 1.90
C LEU A 148 9.88 28.21 1.01
N ALA A 149 10.91 28.12 0.18
CA ALA A 149 11.13 26.96 -0.66
C ALA A 149 11.50 25.73 0.19
N PHE A 150 11.06 24.56 -0.26
CA PHE A 150 11.31 23.31 0.45
C PHE A 150 12.81 23.00 0.59
N GLU A 151 13.59 23.20 -0.48
CA GLU A 151 15.03 22.92 -0.49
C GLU A 151 15.81 23.87 0.43
N ASP A 152 15.40 25.14 0.52
CA ASP A 152 15.99 26.10 1.46
C ASP A 152 15.75 25.65 2.91
N TRP A 153 14.51 25.23 3.21
CA TRP A 153 14.20 24.70 4.53
C TRP A 153 14.99 23.42 4.83
N LEU A 154 15.13 22.52 3.85
CA LEU A 154 15.89 21.29 4.00
C LEU A 154 17.35 21.58 4.37
N GLY A 155 17.97 22.58 3.74
CA GLY A 155 19.33 23.03 4.04
C GLY A 155 19.53 23.60 5.45
N THR A 156 18.45 23.99 6.14
CA THR A 156 18.54 24.44 7.55
C THR A 156 18.55 23.29 8.57
N GLN A 157 18.29 22.06 8.15
CA GLN A 157 18.21 20.91 9.05
C GLN A 157 19.58 20.24 9.17
N THR A 158 20.28 20.48 10.27
CA THR A 158 21.68 20.04 10.44
C THR A 158 21.85 18.76 11.25
N GLU A 159 20.90 18.41 12.13
CA GLU A 159 21.06 17.29 13.05
C GLU A 159 20.07 16.14 12.80
N PRO A 160 20.55 14.91 12.52
CA PRO A 160 19.71 13.74 12.39
C PRO A 160 19.19 13.29 13.76
N PHE A 161 17.89 13.04 13.86
CA PHE A 161 17.34 12.28 15.00
C PHE A 161 17.73 10.79 14.95
N HIS A 162 17.96 10.21 16.14
CA HIS A 162 18.12 8.77 16.31
C HIS A 162 16.91 7.97 15.82
N GLY A 163 17.15 6.77 15.27
CA GLY A 163 16.09 5.83 14.92
C GLY A 163 15.30 5.34 16.15
N TYR A 164 14.14 4.74 15.90
CA TYR A 164 13.32 4.09 16.92
C TYR A 164 13.58 2.58 17.03
N GLY A 165 14.56 2.08 16.27
CA GLY A 165 14.81 0.64 16.09
C GLY A 165 13.83 -0.01 15.12
N ASP A 166 13.77 -1.33 15.18
CA ASP A 166 12.93 -2.15 14.31
C ASP A 166 11.48 -2.20 14.83
N CYS A 167 10.56 -2.58 13.93
CA CYS A 167 9.19 -2.88 14.30
C CYS A 167 9.15 -4.08 15.26
N ARG A 168 8.41 -3.97 16.36
CA ARG A 168 8.26 -5.03 17.37
C ARG A 168 7.42 -6.23 16.93
N VAL A 169 6.78 -6.17 15.76
CA VAL A 169 6.00 -7.31 15.23
C VAL A 169 6.99 -8.35 14.70
N ALA A 170 6.97 -9.56 15.26
CA ALA A 170 8.00 -10.59 15.06
C ALA A 170 8.33 -10.93 13.59
N SER A 171 7.36 -10.81 12.67
CA SER A 171 7.56 -11.09 11.23
C SER A 171 7.84 -9.85 10.39
N CYS A 172 7.87 -8.66 10.99
CA CYS A 172 8.04 -7.39 10.31
C CYS A 172 9.51 -6.99 10.34
N GLN A 173 10.09 -6.80 9.16
CA GLN A 173 11.50 -6.39 9.01
C GLN A 173 11.66 -4.86 8.91
N SER A 174 10.55 -4.11 8.99
CA SER A 174 10.58 -2.67 8.75
C SER A 174 11.03 -1.88 9.97
N LEU A 175 11.63 -0.71 9.74
CA LEU A 175 11.93 0.25 10.81
C LEU A 175 10.66 0.81 11.48
N ALA A 176 10.74 1.06 12.78
CA ALA A 176 9.68 1.71 13.53
C ALA A 176 9.52 3.19 13.11
N SER A 177 8.28 3.63 12.88
CA SER A 177 7.96 5.00 12.47
C SER A 177 7.81 5.98 13.63
N SER A 178 7.66 5.47 14.85
CA SER A 178 7.40 6.26 16.06
C SER A 178 7.94 5.53 17.31
N PRO A 179 7.97 6.22 18.47
CA PRO A 179 8.36 5.59 19.75
C PRO A 179 7.49 4.40 20.17
N LEU A 180 6.34 4.16 19.52
CA LEU A 180 5.53 2.96 19.75
C LEU A 180 6.25 1.66 19.33
N GLY A 181 7.35 1.77 18.58
CA GLY A 181 8.10 0.61 18.09
C GLY A 181 7.35 -0.13 16.99
N LEU A 182 6.39 0.50 16.33
CA LEU A 182 5.64 -0.06 15.20
C LEU A 182 6.04 0.64 13.91
N CYS A 183 6.11 -0.10 12.81
CA CYS A 183 6.18 0.51 11.49
C CYS A 183 4.84 1.17 11.12
N TRP A 184 4.84 2.03 10.10
CA TRP A 184 3.67 2.82 9.71
C TRP A 184 2.40 1.97 9.47
N VAL A 185 2.56 0.82 8.80
CA VAL A 185 1.46 -0.09 8.49
C VAL A 185 0.86 -0.66 9.78
N HIS A 186 1.70 -1.13 10.69
CA HIS A 186 1.25 -1.69 11.97
C HIS A 186 0.70 -0.63 12.91
N GLU A 187 1.29 0.57 12.96
CA GLU A 187 0.79 1.70 13.74
C GLU A 187 -0.62 2.12 13.27
N THR A 188 -0.85 2.16 11.96
CA THR A 188 -2.16 2.49 11.38
C THR A 188 -3.22 1.46 11.74
N ARG A 189 -2.89 0.16 11.64
CA ARG A 189 -3.80 -0.94 12.06
C ARG A 189 -4.06 -0.91 13.56
N TYR A 190 -3.01 -0.74 14.37
CA TYR A 190 -3.13 -0.61 15.82
C TYR A 190 -4.06 0.54 16.23
N ALA A 191 -3.95 1.69 15.55
CA ALA A 191 -4.84 2.82 15.77
C ALA A 191 -6.29 2.56 15.31
N ALA A 192 -6.48 1.87 14.18
CA ALA A 192 -7.81 1.54 13.67
C ALA A 192 -8.60 0.62 14.61
N GLU A 193 -7.90 -0.27 15.34
CA GLU A 193 -8.48 -1.17 16.35
C GLU A 193 -8.64 -0.51 17.74
N GLY A 194 -8.54 0.83 17.82
CA GLY A 194 -8.75 1.55 19.08
C GLY A 194 -7.59 1.44 20.09
N ARG A 195 -6.39 1.05 19.63
CA ARG A 195 -5.17 0.95 20.45
C ARG A 195 -5.32 0.00 21.65
N PRO A 196 -5.59 -1.29 21.41
CA PRO A 196 -5.78 -2.25 22.48
C PRO A 196 -4.55 -2.35 23.39
N GLY A 197 -4.75 -2.28 24.70
CA GLY A 197 -3.68 -2.35 25.71
C GLY A 197 -2.99 -1.01 26.02
N GLN A 198 -3.55 0.10 25.54
CA GLN A 198 -3.18 1.46 25.97
C GLN A 198 -3.97 1.91 27.20
#